data_AF-U6DPY9-F1
#
_entry.id   AF-U6DPY9-F1
#
_cell.length_a   1.000
_cell.length_b   1.000
_cell.length_c   1.000
_cell.angle_alpha   90.00
_cell.angle_beta   90.00
_cell.angle_gamma   90.00
#
_symmetry.space_group_name_H-M   'P 1'
#
loop_
_entity.id
_entity.type
_entity.pdbx_description
1 polymer ?
#
loop_
_entity_poly.entity_id
_entity_poly.type
_entity_poly.pdbx_seq_one_letter_code
_entity_poly.pdbx_strand_id
1 'polypeptide(L)'
;ILVTCPSLLVVMHVAYRQERERRHRLKHGPSAPSLYDNPSKKRGGLWWTYLLSLLFKAAVDAGFLYLFHRLYEDYDMPRVVACSESPCPHTVDCYISRPTEKK
;
A
#
# COMPACT_ATOMS: atom_id res chain seq x y z
N ILE A 1 6.22 2.19 -2.47
CA ILE A 1 6.32 0.79 -1.98
C ILE A 1 5.01 0.32 -1.36
N LEU A 2 4.47 1.03 -0.35
CA LEU A 2 3.20 0.66 0.30
C LEU A 2 1.98 0.62 -0.65
N VAL A 3 1.97 1.51 -1.65
CA VAL A 3 0.87 1.68 -2.62
C VAL A 3 0.83 0.58 -3.70
N THR A 4 1.96 -0.09 -3.96
CA THR A 4 2.12 -1.13 -5.01
C THR A 4 1.91 -2.55 -4.50
N CYS A 5 2.07 -2.78 -3.19
CA CYS A 5 1.84 -4.06 -2.54
C CYS A 5 0.42 -4.64 -2.72
N PRO A 6 -0.69 -3.87 -2.59
CA PRO A 6 -2.03 -4.45 -2.71
C PRO A 6 -2.32 -5.01 -4.12
N SER A 7 -1.85 -4.35 -5.18
CA SER A 7 -1.96 -4.86 -6.56
C SER A 7 -1.19 -6.17 -6.77
N LEU A 8 0.03 -6.27 -6.23
CA LEU A 8 0.85 -7.48 -6.32
C LEU A 8 0.27 -8.63 -5.49
N LEU A 9 -0.30 -8.33 -4.32
CA LEU A 9 -0.95 -9.34 -3.47
C LEU A 9 -2.18 -9.96 -4.14
N VAL A 10 -2.98 -9.18 -4.85
CA VAL A 10 -4.14 -9.71 -5.60
C VAL A 10 -3.67 -10.62 -6.74
N VAL A 11 -2.68 -10.20 -7.52
CA VAL A 11 -2.11 -11.01 -8.61
C VAL A 11 -1.49 -12.29 -8.06
N MET A 12 -0.72 -12.20 -6.98
CA MET A 12 -0.14 -13.35 -6.29
C MET A 12 -1.22 -14.30 -5.76
N HIS A 13 -2.30 -13.77 -5.17
CA HIS A 13 -3.40 -14.59 -4.66
C HIS A 13 -4.13 -15.32 -5.80
N VAL A 14 -4.32 -14.69 -6.96
CA VAL A 14 -4.88 -15.34 -8.16
C VAL A 14 -3.95 -16.44 -8.66
N ALA A 15 -2.66 -16.13 -8.84
CA ALA A 15 -1.67 -17.09 -9.30
C ALA A 15 -1.54 -18.28 -8.33
N TYR A 16 -1.55 -18.02 -7.03
CA TYR A 16 -1.53 -19.04 -5.98
C TYR A 16 -2.75 -19.97 -6.05
N ARG A 17 -3.96 -19.42 -6.25
CA ARG A 17 -5.18 -20.24 -6.39
C ARG A 17 -5.13 -21.11 -7.63
N GLN A 18 -4.69 -20.55 -8.77
CA GLN A 18 -4.55 -21.29 -10.03
C GLN A 18 -3.55 -22.44 -9.88
N GLU A 19 -2.40 -22.20 -9.26
CA GLU A 19 -1.38 -23.23 -9.04
C GLU A 19 -1.88 -24.32 -8.07
N ARG A 20 -2.65 -23.94 -7.04
CA ARG A 20 -3.25 -24.90 -6.11
C ARG A 20 -4.29 -25.79 -6.79
N GLU A 21 -5.13 -25.23 -7.67
CA GLU A 21 -6.06 -26.02 -8.50
C GLU A 21 -5.32 -26.95 -9.46
N ARG A 22 -4.25 -26.47 -10.11
CA ARG A 22 -3.41 -27.29 -11.00
C ARG A 22 -2.85 -28.51 -10.25
N ARG A 23 -2.28 -28.29 -9.05
CA ARG A 23 -1.76 -29.38 -8.21
C ARG A 23 -2.84 -30.34 -7.74
N HIS A 24 -4.06 -29.86 -7.47
CA HIS A 24 -5.18 -30.71 -7.10
C HIS A 24 -5.61 -31.65 -8.25
N ARG A 25 -5.74 -31.11 -9.46
CA ARG A 25 -6.09 -31.88 -10.67
C ARG A 25 -5.02 -32.92 -11.04
N LEU A 26 -3.74 -32.61 -10.82
CA LEU A 26 -2.64 -33.58 -11.01
C LEU A 26 -2.74 -34.78 -10.05
N LYS A 27 -3.24 -34.58 -8.82
CA LYS A 27 -3.33 -35.65 -7.81
C LYS A 27 -4.60 -36.50 -7.92
N HIS A 28 -5.75 -35.89 -8.25
CA HIS A 28 -7.05 -36.56 -8.24
C HIS A 28 -7.61 -36.86 -9.64
N GLY A 29 -6.86 -36.51 -10.70
CA GLY A 29 -7.24 -36.75 -12.09
C GLY A 29 -8.15 -35.68 -12.68
N PRO A 30 -8.46 -35.76 -13.99
CA PRO A 30 -9.20 -34.74 -14.73
C PRO A 30 -10.68 -34.62 -14.33
N SER A 31 -11.24 -35.62 -13.66
CA SER A 31 -12.63 -35.71 -13.20
C SER A 31 -12.85 -35.25 -11.75
N ALA A 32 -11.80 -34.81 -11.05
CA ALA A 32 -11.92 -34.34 -9.67
C ALA A 32 -12.74 -33.04 -9.56
N PRO A 33 -13.59 -32.90 -8.53
CA PRO A 33 -14.35 -31.67 -8.30
C PRO A 33 -13.42 -30.48 -8.08
N SER A 34 -13.85 -29.31 -8.57
CA SER A 34 -13.14 -28.04 -8.39
C SER A 34 -13.02 -27.69 -6.90
N LEU A 35 -11.86 -27.18 -6.47
CA LEU A 35 -11.68 -26.68 -5.10
C LEU A 35 -12.45 -25.38 -4.83
N TYR A 36 -12.74 -24.63 -5.89
CA TYR A 36 -13.48 -23.38 -5.81
C TYR A 36 -14.69 -23.46 -6.75
N ASP A 37 -15.87 -23.31 -6.19
CA ASP A 37 -17.08 -23.20 -7.00
C ASP A 37 -17.02 -21.94 -7.88
N ASN A 38 -17.15 -22.14 -9.18
CA ASN A 38 -17.29 -21.08 -10.19
C ASN A 38 -16.10 -20.10 -10.34
N PRO A 39 -14.94 -20.53 -10.88
CA PRO A 39 -13.81 -19.64 -11.17
C PRO A 39 -14.08 -18.61 -12.28
N SER A 40 -15.07 -18.88 -13.15
CA SER A 40 -15.39 -18.05 -14.33
C SER A 40 -16.26 -16.83 -14.00
N LYS A 41 -17.10 -16.91 -12.97
CA LYS A 41 -17.84 -15.73 -12.50
C LYS A 41 -16.89 -14.89 -11.68
N LYS A 42 -16.58 -13.67 -12.14
CA LYS A 42 -15.99 -12.58 -11.31
C LYS A 42 -16.82 -12.23 -10.05
N ARG A 43 -17.84 -13.00 -9.70
CA ARG A 43 -18.77 -12.84 -8.58
C ARG A 43 -18.49 -13.95 -7.56
N GLY A 44 -17.78 -13.60 -6.49
CA GLY A 44 -17.40 -14.51 -5.40
C GLY A 44 -16.17 -14.00 -4.64
N GLY A 45 -15.43 -14.90 -3.99
CA GLY A 45 -14.29 -14.56 -3.12
C GLY A 45 -13.18 -13.75 -3.78
N LEU A 46 -13.04 -13.79 -5.12
CA LEU A 46 -12.09 -12.95 -5.85
C LEU A 46 -12.46 -11.45 -5.80
N TRP A 47 -13.76 -11.14 -5.87
CA TRP A 47 -14.27 -9.77 -5.73
C TRP A 47 -14.03 -9.25 -4.31
N TRP A 48 -14.20 -10.10 -3.30
CA TRP A 48 -13.93 -9.74 -1.91
C TRP A 48 -12.44 -9.42 -1.67
N THR A 49 -11.52 -10.24 -2.21
CA THR A 49 -10.09 -9.95 -2.10
C THR A 49 -9.70 -8.66 -2.82
N TYR A 50 -10.34 -8.37 -3.95
CA TYR A 50 -10.13 -7.11 -4.66
C TYR A 50 -10.66 -5.92 -3.86
N LEU A 51 -11.88 -5.99 -3.34
CA LEU A 51 -12.47 -4.95 -2.50
C LEU A 51 -11.64 -4.67 -1.25
N LEU A 52 -11.19 -5.72 -0.56
CA LEU A 52 -10.33 -5.59 0.62
C LEU A 52 -8.97 -4.97 0.26
N SER A 53 -8.40 -5.34 -0.88
CA SER A 53 -7.15 -4.72 -1.36
C SER A 53 -7.31 -3.24 -1.67
N LEU A 54 -8.46 -2.85 -2.21
CA LEU A 54 -8.79 -1.46 -2.53
C LEU A 54 -8.98 -0.64 -1.25
N LEU A 55 -9.71 -1.18 -0.27
CA LEU A 55 -9.88 -0.55 1.04
C LEU A 55 -8.55 -0.39 1.77
N PHE A 56 -7.70 -1.42 1.77
CA PHE A 56 -6.38 -1.34 2.38
C PHE A 56 -5.51 -0.29 1.69
N LYS A 57 -5.51 -0.24 0.36
CA LYS A 57 -4.80 0.79 -0.40
C LYS A 57 -5.27 2.19 -0.01
N ALA A 58 -6.59 2.42 -0.02
CA ALA A 58 -7.18 3.70 0.33
C ALA A 58 -6.88 4.09 1.79
N ALA A 59 -6.92 3.15 2.74
CA ALA A 59 -6.61 3.40 4.14
C ALA A 59 -5.13 3.78 4.34
N VAL A 60 -4.21 3.10 3.66
CA VAL A 60 -2.78 3.42 3.71
C VAL A 60 -2.50 4.79 3.07
N ASP A 61 -3.10 5.08 1.92
CA ASP A 61 -2.97 6.38 1.24
C ASP A 61 -3.52 7.51 2.11
N ALA A 62 -4.72 7.33 2.69
CA ALA A 62 -5.33 8.29 3.60
C ALA A 62 -4.50 8.46 4.89
N GLY A 63 -3.98 7.37 5.46
CA GLY A 63 -3.13 7.40 6.64
C GLY A 63 -1.81 8.14 6.38
N PHE A 64 -1.21 7.94 5.21
CA PHE A 64 -0.02 8.67 4.79
C PHE A 64 -0.31 10.17 4.65
N LEU A 65 -1.37 10.55 3.93
CA LEU A 65 -1.77 11.96 3.81
C LEU A 65 -2.06 12.61 5.16
N TYR A 66 -2.74 11.88 6.05
CA TYR A 66 -3.02 12.35 7.42
C TYR A 66 -1.73 12.56 8.22
N LEU A 67 -0.79 11.61 8.16
CA LEU A 67 0.49 11.70 8.86
C LEU A 67 1.32 12.87 8.32
N PHE A 68 1.35 13.06 6.99
CA PHE A 68 2.05 14.19 6.36
C PHE A 68 1.43 15.53 6.75
N HIS A 69 0.11 15.65 6.74
CA HIS A 69 -0.59 16.86 7.18
C HIS A 69 -0.30 17.20 8.64
N ARG A 70 -0.11 16.19 9.50
CA ARG A 70 0.22 16.40 10.92
C ARG A 70 1.68 16.74 11.16
N LEU A 71 2.60 16.20 10.37
CA LEU A 71 4.05 16.45 10.49
C LEU A 71 4.46 17.79 9.87
N TYR A 72 3.87 18.13 8.73
CA TYR A 72 4.14 19.37 8.00
C TYR A 72 2.89 20.25 8.11
N GLU A 73 2.68 20.93 9.25
CA GLU A 73 1.54 21.84 9.48
C GLU A 73 1.11 22.54 8.17
N ASP A 74 -0.01 22.09 7.59
CA ASP A 74 -0.60 22.59 6.33
C ASP A 74 0.27 22.51 5.05
N TYR A 75 1.13 21.49 4.92
CA TYR A 75 2.05 21.30 3.79
C TYR A 75 3.01 22.49 3.56
N ASP A 76 3.16 23.37 4.53
CA ASP A 76 4.04 24.52 4.40
C ASP A 76 5.43 24.14 4.90
N MET A 77 6.42 24.20 4.00
CA MET A 77 7.81 24.03 4.38
C MET A 77 8.41 25.42 4.62
N PRO A 78 8.55 25.86 5.88
CA PRO A 78 9.07 27.19 6.17
C PRO A 78 10.51 27.31 5.66
N ARG A 79 10.84 28.47 5.10
CA ARG A 79 12.17 28.75 4.56
C ARG A 79 13.26 28.74 5.66
N VAL A 80 12.87 29.02 6.89
CA VAL A 80 13.74 29.10 8.07
C VAL A 80 13.16 28.21 9.16
N VAL A 81 14.00 27.37 9.77
CA VAL A 81 13.65 26.58 10.95
C VAL A 81 14.56 27.00 12.11
N ALA A 82 13.96 27.29 13.26
CA ALA A 82 14.71 27.59 14.47
C ALA A 82 15.18 26.27 15.09
N CYS A 83 16.49 26.01 15.08
CA CYS A 83 17.08 24.78 15.60
C CYS A 83 17.73 25.02 16.96
N SER A 84 17.38 24.21 17.96
CA SER A 84 18.00 24.19 19.28
C SER A 84 18.54 22.80 19.64
N GLU A 85 18.83 21.97 18.63
CA GLU A 85 19.29 20.60 18.80
C GLU A 85 20.79 20.56 19.15
N SER A 86 21.20 19.63 20.01
CA SER A 86 22.62 19.50 20.38
C SER A 86 23.47 19.13 19.16
N PRO A 87 24.63 19.78 18.91
CA PRO A 87 25.43 20.63 19.79
C PRO A 87 25.26 22.16 19.58
N CYS A 88 24.07 22.66 19.22
CA CYS A 88 23.86 24.09 19.05
C CYS A 88 23.91 24.83 20.42
N PRO A 89 24.74 25.87 20.58
CA PRO A 89 24.89 26.59 21.86
C PRO A 89 23.70 27.53 22.16
N HIS A 90 23.02 28.02 21.12
CA HIS A 90 21.81 28.85 21.18
C HIS A 90 20.88 28.46 20.02
N THR A 91 19.64 28.94 20.04
CA THR A 91 18.71 28.73 18.92
C THR A 91 19.24 29.43 17.67
N VAL A 92 19.55 28.67 16.63
CA VAL A 92 20.08 29.17 15.35
C VAL A 92 19.07 29.01 14.24
N ASP A 93 19.08 29.95 13.31
CA ASP A 93 18.24 29.91 12.12
C ASP A 93 18.88 29.02 11.04
N CYS A 94 18.23 27.90 10.74
CA CYS A 94 18.64 26.98 9.67
C CYS A 94 17.79 27.23 8.42
N TYR A 95 18.46 27.42 7.27
CA TYR A 95 17.80 27.69 5.99
C TYR A 95 17.67 26.42 5.17
N ILE A 96 16.44 26.04 4.81
CA ILE A 96 16.20 24.89 3.94
C ILE A 96 16.47 25.28 2.49
N SER A 97 17.30 24.50 1.79
CA SER A 97 17.59 24.73 0.37
C SER A 97 16.34 24.48 -0.49
N ARG A 98 16.02 25.45 -1.38
CA ARG A 98 14.92 25.41 -2.37
C ARG A 98 13.54 25.07 -1.78
N PRO A 99 13.02 25.87 -0.83
CA PRO A 99 11.73 25.57 -0.19
C PRO A 99 10.57 25.61 -1.18
N THR A 100 10.63 26.45 -2.22
CA THR A 100 9.59 26.58 -3.24
C THR A 100 9.53 25.40 -4.23
N GLU A 101 10.61 24.65 -4.39
CA GLU A 101 10.67 23.46 -5.26
C GLU A 101 10.25 22.19 -4.49
N LYS A 102 10.30 22.25 -3.15
CA LYS A 102 9.98 21.14 -2.24
C LYS A 102 8.59 21.21 -1.61
N LYS A 103 7.83 22.26 -1.94
CA LYS A 103 6.42 22.41 -1.58
C LYS A 103 5.57 21.57 -2.54
#